data_AF-A0A4Q7YJL5-F1
#
_entry.id   AF-A0A4Q7YJL5-F1
#
_cell.length_a   1.000
_cell.length_b   1.000
_cell.length_c   1.000
_cell.angle_alpha   90.00
_cell.angle_beta   90.00
_cell.angle_gamma   90.00
#
_symmetry.space_group_name_H-M   'P 1'
#
loop_
_entity.id
_entity.type
_entity.pdbx_description
1 polymer ?
#
loop_
_entity_poly.entity_id
_entity_poly.type
_entity_poly.pdbx_seq_one_letter_code
_entity_poly.pdbx_strand_id
1 'polypeptide(L)'
;MKGITFPAWHGKHYVTLAELLVRLGSFGLDLTWRIEFDEVVDPRCAEMARRSADGGMGTLTLLSLTTPFLQLIDARARGFAGDELVVSLTEFDSSSWDVRAVDERVLGELRHHYPGSEDL
;
A
#
# COMPACT_ATOMS: atom_id res chain seq x y z
N MET A 1 -6.08 2.86 -14.40
CA MET A 1 -6.56 2.36 -13.09
C MET A 1 -7.64 3.29 -12.58
N LYS A 2 -8.67 2.74 -11.94
CA LYS A 2 -9.60 3.54 -11.12
C LYS A 2 -9.05 3.64 -9.70
N GLY A 3 -9.57 4.56 -8.89
CA GLY A 3 -9.09 4.72 -7.52
C GLY A 3 -10.18 5.01 -6.51
N ILE A 4 -9.82 4.78 -5.25
CA ILE A 4 -10.56 5.22 -4.08
C ILE A 4 -9.61 5.91 -3.11
N THR A 5 -10.14 6.83 -2.31
CA THR A 5 -9.45 7.40 -1.16
C THR A 5 -10.23 7.09 0.11
N PHE A 6 -9.55 6.86 1.22
CA PHE A 6 -10.20 6.69 2.53
C PHE A 6 -9.28 7.17 3.66
N PRO A 7 -9.84 7.52 4.84
CA PRO A 7 -9.05 7.95 5.98
C PRO A 7 -8.04 6.88 6.42
N ALA A 8 -6.80 7.28 6.69
CA ALA A 8 -5.78 6.38 7.23
C ALA A 8 -6.06 5.99 8.68
N TRP A 9 -6.98 6.69 9.36
CA TRP A 9 -7.37 6.44 10.74
C TRP A 9 -8.83 6.02 10.87
N HIS A 10 -9.05 4.88 11.52
CA HIS A 10 -10.36 4.41 11.94
C HIS A 10 -10.42 4.40 13.47
N GLY A 11 -10.86 5.53 14.04
CA GLY A 11 -10.79 5.76 15.49
C GLY A 11 -9.34 5.92 15.96
N LYS A 12 -8.83 4.97 16.73
CA LYS A 12 -7.43 4.96 17.20
C LYS A 12 -6.51 4.04 16.39
N HIS A 13 -7.06 3.41 15.36
CA HIS A 13 -6.36 2.44 14.54
C HIS A 13 -5.87 3.10 13.25
N TYR A 14 -4.55 3.07 13.03
CA TYR A 14 -3.95 3.47 11.76
C TYR A 14 -3.95 2.28 10.82
N VAL A 15 -4.53 2.45 9.63
CA VAL A 15 -4.53 1.44 8.57
C VAL A 15 -3.12 1.37 7.98
N THR A 16 -2.41 0.31 8.33
CA THR A 16 -1.03 0.13 7.90
C THR A 16 -0.90 -0.37 6.46
N LEU A 17 0.27 -0.15 5.85
CA LEU A 17 0.60 -0.79 4.57
C LEU A 17 0.47 -2.32 4.64
N ALA A 18 0.81 -2.94 5.78
CA ALA A 18 0.65 -4.37 5.98
C ALA A 18 -0.80 -4.84 5.85
N GLU A 19 -1.74 -4.11 6.45
CA GLU A 19 -3.17 -4.40 6.35
C GLU A 19 -3.67 -4.27 4.91
N LEU A 20 -3.27 -3.22 4.19
CA LEU A 20 -3.64 -3.07 2.79
C LEU A 20 -3.13 -4.25 1.96
N LEU A 21 -1.87 -4.65 2.13
CA LEU A 21 -1.28 -5.79 1.42
C LEU A 21 -2.03 -7.10 1.70
N VAL A 22 -2.44 -7.34 2.96
CA VAL A 22 -3.25 -8.50 3.33
C VAL A 22 -4.64 -8.43 2.66
N ARG A 23 -5.25 -7.25 2.60
CA ARG A 23 -6.58 -7.05 1.96
C ARG A 23 -6.57 -7.21 0.45
N LEU A 24 -5.42 -7.06 -0.22
CA LEU A 24 -5.30 -7.40 -1.64
C LEU A 24 -5.51 -8.91 -1.89
N GLY A 25 -5.39 -9.76 -0.87
CA GLY A 25 -5.62 -11.19 -0.99
C GLY A 25 -4.78 -11.83 -2.08
N SER A 26 -5.38 -12.75 -2.85
CA SER A 26 -4.69 -13.44 -3.94
C SER A 26 -4.20 -12.52 -5.05
N PHE A 27 -4.86 -11.37 -5.27
CA PHE A 27 -4.43 -10.39 -6.27
C PHE A 27 -3.05 -9.82 -5.92
N GLY A 28 -2.76 -9.63 -4.63
CA GLY A 28 -1.51 -9.07 -4.16
C GLY A 28 -0.33 -10.04 -4.11
N LEU A 29 -0.56 -11.36 -4.08
CA LEU A 29 0.49 -12.33 -3.72
C LEU A 29 1.66 -12.39 -4.71
N ASP A 30 1.37 -12.40 -6.01
CA ASP A 30 2.39 -12.57 -7.07
C ASP A 30 2.92 -11.23 -7.62
N LEU A 31 2.70 -10.14 -6.88
CA LEU A 31 3.15 -8.81 -7.29
C LEU A 31 4.58 -8.52 -6.85
N THR A 32 5.26 -7.75 -7.70
CA THR A 32 6.56 -7.14 -7.40
C THR A 32 6.35 -5.69 -6.99
N TRP A 33 6.86 -5.29 -5.83
CA TRP A 33 6.62 -3.97 -5.23
C TRP A 33 7.83 -3.05 -5.35
N ARG A 34 7.57 -1.81 -5.74
CA ARG A 34 8.52 -0.68 -5.67
C ARG A 34 7.99 0.37 -4.71
N ILE A 35 8.82 0.81 -3.78
CA ILE A 35 8.38 1.68 -2.68
C ILE A 35 9.25 2.93 -2.62
N GLU A 36 8.58 4.07 -2.57
CA GLU A 36 9.16 5.39 -2.44
C GLU A 36 8.64 6.04 -1.15
N PHE A 37 9.48 6.84 -0.51
CA PHE A 37 9.17 7.60 0.68
C PHE A 37 9.69 9.02 0.50
N ASP A 38 8.81 10.01 0.64
CA ASP A 38 9.21 11.40 0.69
C ASP A 38 9.66 11.78 2.11
N GLU A 39 9.12 11.12 3.13
CA GLU A 39 9.57 11.22 4.52
C GLU A 39 9.95 9.87 5.13
N VAL A 40 11.16 9.80 5.72
CA VAL A 40 11.67 8.60 6.40
C VAL A 40 11.51 8.76 7.91
N VAL A 41 10.45 8.18 8.44
CA VAL A 41 10.11 8.21 9.87
C VAL A 41 10.60 7.00 10.66
N ASP A 42 11.03 5.94 9.96
CA ASP A 42 11.48 4.69 10.56
C ASP A 42 12.64 4.06 9.74
N PRO A 43 13.67 3.47 10.38
CA PRO A 43 14.77 2.80 9.67
C PRO A 43 14.34 1.72 8.69
N ARG A 44 13.18 1.09 8.91
CA ARG A 44 12.61 0.09 8.00
C ARG A 44 12.18 0.69 6.66
N CYS A 45 11.83 1.97 6.61
CA CYS A 45 11.55 2.67 5.35
C CYS A 45 12.79 2.72 4.46
N ALA A 46 13.96 3.02 5.04
CA ALA A 46 15.22 2.99 4.30
C ALA A 46 15.53 1.57 3.78
N GLU A 47 15.28 0.54 4.57
CA GLU A 47 15.46 -0.86 4.15
C GLU A 47 14.49 -1.26 3.03
N MET A 48 13.23 -0.83 3.12
CA MET A 48 12.23 -1.07 2.08
C MET A 48 12.61 -0.39 0.76
N ALA A 49 12.98 0.90 0.81
CA ALA A 49 13.42 1.65 -0.35
C ALA A 49 14.61 0.95 -1.04
N ARG A 50 15.64 0.60 -0.25
CA ARG A 50 16.85 -0.08 -0.71
C ARG A 50 16.54 -1.41 -1.40
N ARG A 51 15.73 -2.27 -0.79
CA ARG A 51 15.37 -3.58 -1.38
C ARG A 51 14.50 -3.46 -2.62
N SER A 52 13.72 -2.39 -2.72
CA SER A 52 12.82 -2.19 -3.85
C SER A 52 13.48 -1.51 -5.05
N ALA A 53 14.68 -0.94 -4.88
CA ALA A 53 15.41 -0.23 -5.94
C ALA A 53 15.84 -1.16 -7.08
N ASP A 54 16.25 -2.39 -6.77
CA ASP A 54 16.81 -3.34 -7.73
C ASP A 54 15.75 -4.32 -8.28
N GLY A 55 14.79 -3.78 -9.02
CA GLY A 55 13.73 -4.56 -9.69
C GLY A 55 12.45 -4.75 -8.87
N GLY A 56 12.48 -4.42 -7.58
CA GLY A 56 11.35 -4.51 -6.64
C GLY A 56 11.44 -5.73 -5.72
N MET A 57 10.43 -5.89 -4.85
CA MET A 57 10.38 -7.00 -3.88
C MET A 57 9.03 -7.72 -3.90
N GLY A 58 9.03 -9.02 -3.65
CA GLY A 58 7.79 -9.78 -3.53
C GLY A 58 6.95 -9.38 -2.30
N THR A 59 5.64 -9.60 -2.37
CA THR A 59 4.67 -9.24 -1.32
C THR A 59 5.01 -9.82 0.05
N LEU A 60 5.46 -11.08 0.12
CA LEU A 60 5.84 -11.68 1.41
C LEU A 60 7.07 -11.01 2.03
N THR A 61 8.04 -10.62 1.20
CA THR A 61 9.21 -9.84 1.65
C THR A 61 8.76 -8.49 2.17
N LEU A 62 7.85 -7.81 1.46
CA LEU A 62 7.31 -6.53 1.90
C LEU A 62 6.56 -6.67 3.23
N LEU A 63 5.68 -7.67 3.36
CA LEU A 63 4.97 -7.97 4.61
C LEU A 63 5.93 -8.23 5.79
N SER A 64 7.09 -8.84 5.54
CA SER A 64 8.09 -9.05 6.60
C SER A 64 8.73 -7.76 7.12
N LEU A 65 8.68 -6.68 6.33
CA LEU A 65 9.24 -5.36 6.67
C LEU A 65 8.18 -4.41 7.21
N THR A 66 6.91 -4.62 6.85
CA THR A 66 5.76 -3.86 7.35
C THR A 66 5.19 -4.55 8.59
N THR A 67 5.86 -4.35 9.73
CA THR A 67 5.28 -4.80 11.02
C THR A 67 3.89 -4.17 11.22
N PRO A 68 2.97 -4.81 11.96
CA PRO A 68 1.56 -4.38 12.08
C PRO A 68 1.30 -3.00 12.73
N PHE A 69 2.33 -2.22 13.03
CA PHE A 69 2.22 -0.89 13.62
C PHE A 69 3.09 0.16 12.92
N LEU A 70 3.62 -0.15 11.74
CA LEU A 70 4.43 0.82 11.01
C LEU A 70 3.51 1.86 10.36
N GLN A 71 3.57 3.07 10.89
CA GLN A 71 2.98 4.27 10.30
C GLN A 71 3.92 4.84 9.25
N LEU A 72 3.38 5.19 8.08
CA LEU A 72 4.11 5.82 7.00
C LEU A 72 3.68 7.27 6.87
N ILE A 73 4.58 8.10 6.34
CA ILE A 73 4.33 9.51 5.98
C ILE A 73 4.80 9.69 4.54
N ASP A 74 3.91 10.18 3.69
CA ASP A 74 4.15 10.52 2.28
C ASP A 74 4.89 9.41 1.53
N ALA A 75 4.25 8.24 1.52
CA ALA A 75 4.81 7.02 0.96
C ALA A 75 4.00 6.50 -0.22
N ARG A 76 4.68 5.86 -1.17
CA ARG A 76 4.03 5.23 -2.33
C ARG A 76 4.54 3.82 -2.54
N ALA A 77 3.64 2.84 -2.46
CA ALA A 77 3.90 1.45 -2.80
C ALA A 77 3.20 1.09 -4.12
N ARG A 78 3.99 0.73 -5.13
CA ARG A 78 3.52 0.36 -6.47
C ARG A 78 3.72 -1.14 -6.70
N GLY A 79 2.64 -1.87 -6.97
CA GLY A 79 2.64 -3.30 -7.24
C GLY A 79 2.52 -3.60 -8.74
N PHE A 80 3.44 -4.42 -9.23
CA PHE A 80 3.59 -4.76 -10.65
C PHE A 80 3.33 -6.24 -10.93
N ALA A 81 2.65 -6.53 -12.04
CA ALA A 81 2.57 -7.86 -12.64
C ALA A 81 3.47 -7.90 -13.87
N GLY A 82 4.68 -8.45 -13.72
CA GLY A 82 5.76 -8.23 -14.69
C GLY A 82 6.17 -6.75 -14.70
N ASP A 83 6.09 -6.10 -15.85
CA ASP A 83 6.38 -4.67 -16.01
C ASP A 83 5.13 -3.77 -15.92
N GLU A 84 3.94 -4.36 -15.80
CA GLU A 84 2.68 -3.62 -15.77
C GLU A 84 2.33 -3.18 -14.34
N LEU A 85 2.11 -1.87 -14.14
CA LEU A 85 1.60 -1.34 -12.88
C LEU A 85 0.12 -1.67 -12.72
N VAL A 86 -0.19 -2.56 -11.79
CA VAL A 86 -1.57 -3.06 -11.57
C VAL A 86 -2.22 -2.52 -10.30
N VAL A 87 -1.43 -2.05 -9.33
CA VAL A 87 -1.92 -1.41 -8.10
C VAL A 87 -0.94 -0.36 -7.60
N SER A 88 -1.48 0.73 -7.03
CA SER A 88 -0.71 1.76 -6.33
C SER A 88 -1.41 2.09 -5.02
N LEU A 89 -0.66 2.07 -3.93
CA LEU A 89 -1.08 2.47 -2.58
C LEU A 89 -0.27 3.72 -2.22
N THR A 90 -0.94 4.85 -2.03
CA THR A 90 -0.29 6.14 -1.70
C THR A 90 -0.80 6.63 -0.37
N GLU A 91 0.12 6.91 0.53
CA GLU A 91 -0.10 7.46 1.85
C GLU A 91 0.12 8.98 1.78
N PHE A 92 -0.73 9.76 2.45
CA PHE A 92 -0.63 11.23 2.51
C PHE A 92 -0.63 11.74 3.94
N ASP A 93 0.51 12.24 4.42
CA ASP A 93 0.70 12.89 5.72
C ASP A 93 -0.03 12.20 6.89
N SER A 94 -0.03 10.86 6.93
CA SER A 94 -0.77 10.05 7.91
C SER A 94 -2.28 10.28 7.95
N SER A 95 -2.87 10.92 6.95
CA SER A 95 -4.28 11.35 6.94
C SER A 95 -5.17 10.41 6.15
N SER A 96 -4.69 9.91 5.01
CA SER A 96 -5.47 9.16 4.05
C SER A 96 -4.62 8.22 3.22
N TRP A 97 -5.30 7.22 2.66
CA TRP A 97 -4.74 6.33 1.65
C TRP A 97 -5.50 6.51 0.33
N ASP A 98 -4.76 6.76 -0.74
CA ASP A 98 -5.25 6.57 -2.09
C ASP A 98 -4.85 5.19 -2.60
N VAL A 99 -5.85 4.42 -3.04
CA VAL A 99 -5.64 3.13 -3.67
C VAL A 99 -6.14 3.18 -5.10
N ARG A 100 -5.25 2.91 -6.05
CA ARG A 100 -5.57 2.74 -7.46
C ARG A 100 -5.29 1.32 -7.89
N ALA A 101 -6.23 0.69 -8.60
CA ALA A 101 -6.07 -0.66 -9.11
C ALA A 101 -6.64 -0.82 -10.51
N VAL A 102 -6.12 -1.79 -11.26
CA VAL A 102 -6.71 -2.21 -12.56
C VAL A 102 -7.95 -3.09 -12.36
N ASP A 103 -8.00 -3.85 -11.27
CA ASP A 103 -9.11 -4.74 -10.93
C ASP A 103 -10.08 -4.05 -9.96
N GLU A 104 -11.30 -3.76 -10.39
CA GLU A 104 -12.31 -3.12 -9.55
C GLU A 104 -12.75 -3.97 -8.36
N ARG A 105 -12.56 -5.29 -8.39
CA ARG A 105 -12.89 -6.16 -7.26
C ARG A 105 -12.02 -5.84 -6.05
N VAL A 106 -10.75 -5.46 -6.28
CA VAL A 106 -9.84 -4.99 -5.23
C VAL A 106 -10.39 -3.73 -4.58
N LEU A 107 -10.83 -2.76 -5.40
CA LEU A 107 -11.42 -1.52 -4.89
C LEU A 107 -12.72 -1.79 -4.12
N GLY A 108 -13.57 -2.68 -4.63
CA GLY A 108 -14.81 -3.10 -3.95
C GLY A 108 -14.55 -3.71 -2.57
N GLU A 109 -13.55 -4.59 -2.46
CA GLU A 109 -13.16 -5.21 -1.18
C GLU A 109 -12.64 -4.18 -0.17
N LEU A 110 -11.87 -3.20 -0.63
CA LEU A 110 -11.37 -2.11 0.21
C LEU A 110 -12.49 -1.17 0.65
N ARG A 111 -13.44 -0.80 -0.22
CA ARG A 111 -14.63 -0.01 0.15
C ARG A 111 -15.46 -0.72 1.23
N HIS A 112 -15.56 -2.05 1.16
CA HIS A 112 -16.26 -2.84 2.17
C HIS A 112 -15.57 -2.78 3.54
N HIS A 113 -14.23 -2.82 3.56
CA HIS A 113 -13.44 -2.85 4.79
C HIS A 113 -13.16 -1.47 5.41
N TYR A 114 -13.11 -0.42 4.59
CA TYR A 114 -12.79 0.94 5.02
C TYR A 114 -13.97 1.88 4.72
N PRO A 115 -14.94 1.98 5.65
CA PRO A 115 -16.06 2.90 5.52
C PRO A 115 -15.58 4.36 5.42
N GLY A 116 -16.28 5.16 4.61
CA GLY A 116 -15.86 6.53 4.31
C GLY A 116 -14.95 6.65 3.08
N SER A 117 -14.83 5.57 2.30
CA SER A 117 -14.13 5.62 1.02
C SER A 117 -14.91 6.42 -0.03
N GLU A 118 -14.20 7.24 -0.79
CA GLU A 118 -14.71 8.02 -1.92
C GLU A 118 -13.97 7.65 -3.22
N ASP A 119 -14.58 7.87 -4.37
CA ASP A 119 -13.93 7.62 -5.66
C ASP A 119 -12.93 8.75 -6.01
N LEU A 120 -11.79 8.39 -6.62
CA LEU A 120 -10.74 9.30 -7.10
C LEU A 120 -10.82 9.59 -8.59
#